data_AF-A0A355WPP4-F1
#
_entry.id   AF-A0A355WPP4-F1
#
_cell.length_a   1.000
_cell.length_b   1.000
_cell.length_c   1.000
_cell.angle_alpha   90.00
_cell.angle_beta   90.00
_cell.angle_gamma   90.00
#
_symmetry.space_group_name_H-M   'P 1'
#
loop_
_entity.id
_entity.type
_entity.pdbx_description
1 polymer ?
#
loop_
_entity_poly.entity_id
_entity_poly.type
_entity_poly.pdbx_seq_one_letter_code
_entity_poly.pdbx_strand_id
1 'polypeptide(L)'
;MGIKTVAVYSDADRAAKHVAMADEAVHIGASSPAQSYLRGDVIIAAALATGAQAVHPGYGFLSENPDFVDAVTAAGLVFIGPSASAINAMGLKD
;
A
#
# COMPACT_ATOMS: atom_id res chain seq x y z
N MET A 1 3.16 -0.91 -20.44
CA MET A 1 2.19 0.14 -20.01
C MET A 1 2.86 1.48 -19.74
N GLY A 2 4.19 1.57 -19.52
CA GLY A 2 4.86 2.88 -19.35
C GLY A 2 4.49 3.61 -18.05
N ILE A 3 3.94 2.89 -17.08
CA ILE A 3 3.55 3.42 -15.77
C ILE A 3 4.79 3.47 -14.89
N LYS A 4 5.06 4.63 -14.27
CA LYS A 4 6.12 4.78 -13.27
C LYS A 4 5.76 4.06 -11.99
N THR A 5 6.76 3.47 -11.34
CA THR A 5 6.58 2.60 -10.18
C THR A 5 7.25 3.18 -8.93
N VAL A 6 6.52 3.16 -7.82
CA VAL A 6 7.03 3.53 -6.50
C VAL A 6 6.93 2.30 -5.61
N ALA A 7 8.06 1.85 -5.06
CA ALA A 7 8.10 0.83 -4.02
C ALA A 7 8.12 1.47 -2.64
N VAL A 8 7.60 0.76 -1.64
CA VAL A 8 7.80 1.08 -0.22
C VAL A 8 8.62 -0.02 0.44
N TYR A 9 9.43 0.33 1.45
CA TYR A 9 10.29 -0.63 2.14
C TYR A 9 10.50 -0.34 3.62
N SER A 10 10.62 -1.40 4.41
CA SER A 10 11.06 -1.35 5.81
C SER A 10 12.58 -1.33 5.93
N ASP A 11 13.13 -1.05 7.12
CA ASP A 11 14.58 -1.13 7.36
C ASP A 11 15.22 -2.45 6.90
N ALA A 12 14.54 -3.58 7.10
CA ALA A 12 15.02 -4.90 6.68
C ALA A 12 15.06 -5.07 5.15
N ASP A 13 14.22 -4.33 4.42
CA ASP A 13 14.01 -4.50 2.98
C ASP A 13 14.75 -3.46 2.14
N ARG A 14 15.62 -2.65 2.75
CA ARG A 14 16.40 -1.61 2.05
C ARG A 14 17.14 -2.12 0.81
N ALA A 15 17.58 -3.38 0.83
CA ALA A 15 18.27 -4.05 -0.28
C ALA A 15 17.41 -5.10 -0.99
N ALA A 16 16.09 -5.11 -0.75
CA ALA A 16 15.19 -6.08 -1.36
C ALA A 16 15.03 -5.86 -2.87
N LYS A 17 14.70 -6.94 -3.58
CA LYS A 17 14.63 -6.93 -5.05
C LYS A 17 13.58 -5.95 -5.58
N HIS A 18 12.42 -5.81 -4.93
CA HIS A 18 11.37 -4.89 -5.41
C HIS A 18 11.79 -3.42 -5.31
N VAL A 19 12.59 -3.07 -4.30
CA VAL A 19 13.20 -1.74 -4.15
C VAL A 19 14.12 -1.44 -5.33
N ALA A 20 14.98 -2.39 -5.71
CA ALA A 20 15.91 -2.23 -6.83
C ALA A 20 15.23 -2.23 -8.21
N MET A 21 14.00 -2.73 -8.30
CA MET A 21 13.25 -2.82 -9.56
C MET A 21 12.32 -1.63 -9.80
N ALA A 22 11.97 -0.86 -8.76
CA ALA A 22 11.09 0.29 -8.89
C ALA A 22 11.84 1.54 -9.38
N ASP A 23 11.12 2.45 -10.02
CA ASP A 23 11.69 3.74 -10.48
C ASP A 23 12.03 4.66 -9.29
N GLU A 24 11.26 4.55 -8.21
CA GLU A 24 11.45 5.26 -6.95
C GLU A 24 11.13 4.35 -5.76
N ALA A 25 11.75 4.60 -4.60
CA ALA A 25 11.49 3.84 -3.38
C ALA A 25 11.45 4.72 -2.13
N VAL A 26 10.45 4.50 -1.26
CA VAL A 26 10.22 5.26 -0.04
C VAL A 26 10.37 4.37 1.20
N HIS A 27 11.15 4.84 2.17
CA HIS A 27 11.28 4.18 3.47
C HIS A 27 10.04 4.42 4.33
N ILE A 28 9.43 3.36 4.87
CA ILE A 28 8.16 3.43 5.61
C ILE A 28 8.25 2.99 7.07
N GLY A 29 9.44 2.64 7.57
CA GLY A 29 9.65 2.40 9.00
C GLY A 29 10.45 1.14 9.32
N ALA A 30 10.40 0.75 10.59
CA ALA A 30 11.22 -0.32 11.13
C ALA A 30 10.87 -1.70 10.55
N SER A 31 11.76 -2.67 10.74
CA SER A 31 11.68 -4.01 10.16
C SER A 31 10.39 -4.79 10.47
N SER A 32 9.71 -4.49 11.59
CA SER A 32 8.47 -5.21 11.92
C SER A 32 7.31 -4.72 11.03
N PRO A 33 6.46 -5.63 10.49
CA PRO A 33 5.32 -5.21 9.67
C PRO A 33 4.37 -4.22 10.35
N ALA A 34 4.15 -4.39 11.67
CA ALA A 34 3.32 -3.49 12.47
C ALA A 34 3.86 -2.05 12.52
N GLN A 35 5.16 -1.87 12.31
CA GLN A 35 5.85 -0.57 12.29
C GLN A 35 6.19 -0.11 10.87
N SER A 36 5.77 -0.84 9.82
CA SER A 36 6.02 -0.52 8.41
C SER A 36 4.83 -0.87 7.51
N TYR A 37 4.77 -2.07 6.92
CA TYR A 37 3.79 -2.43 5.89
C TYR A 37 2.32 -2.45 6.34
N LEU A 38 2.06 -2.50 7.66
CA LEU A 38 0.70 -2.39 8.21
C LEU A 38 0.34 -0.94 8.61
N ARG A 39 1.25 0.02 8.41
CA ARG A 39 1.01 1.45 8.62
C ARG A 39 0.41 2.09 7.38
N GLY A 40 -0.90 1.90 7.21
CA GLY A 40 -1.64 2.43 6.07
C GLY A 40 -1.51 3.95 5.91
N ASP A 41 -1.47 4.67 7.03
CA ASP A 41 -1.24 6.12 7.05
C ASP A 41 0.11 6.52 6.43
N VAL A 42 1.17 5.77 6.75
CA VAL A 42 2.52 6.00 6.20
C VAL A 42 2.58 5.65 4.71
N ILE A 43 1.91 4.58 4.29
CA ILE A 43 1.83 4.17 2.88
C ILE A 43 1.10 5.22 2.04
N ILE A 44 -0.04 5.73 2.53
CA ILE A 44 -0.80 6.80 1.86
C ILE A 44 0.05 8.07 1.77
N ALA A 45 0.73 8.46 2.86
CA ALA A 45 1.62 9.62 2.84
C ALA A 45 2.75 9.47 1.81
N ALA A 46 3.35 8.28 1.70
CA ALA A 46 4.37 7.99 0.69
C ALA A 46 3.82 8.09 -0.74
N ALA A 47 2.61 7.55 -1.00
CA ALA A 47 1.97 7.66 -2.30
C ALA A 47 1.70 9.12 -2.69
N LEU A 48 1.19 9.93 -1.76
CA LEU A 48 0.93 11.35 -2.00
C LEU A 48 2.22 12.14 -2.23
N ALA A 49 3.26 11.91 -1.41
CA ALA A 49 4.54 12.62 -1.51
C ALA A 49 5.27 12.36 -2.83
N THR A 50 5.10 11.16 -3.40
CA THR A 50 5.71 10.75 -4.68
C THR A 50 4.83 11.09 -5.89
N GLY A 51 3.63 11.65 -5.66
CA GLY A 51 2.67 11.95 -6.73
C GLY A 51 2.08 10.71 -7.39
N ALA A 52 2.10 9.56 -6.71
CA ALA A 52 1.42 8.37 -7.17
C ALA A 52 -0.10 8.61 -7.27
N GLN A 53 -0.73 7.99 -8.26
CA GLN A 53 -2.17 8.15 -8.52
C GLN A 53 -2.99 6.96 -8.03
N ALA A 54 -2.32 5.84 -7.75
CA ALA A 54 -2.95 4.59 -7.35
C ALA A 54 -2.03 3.79 -6.43
N VAL A 55 -2.64 2.98 -5.56
CA VAL A 55 -1.96 2.03 -4.68
C VAL A 55 -2.40 0.62 -5.07
N HIS A 56 -1.43 -0.23 -5.39
CA HIS A 56 -1.64 -1.67 -5.60
C HIS A 56 -1.12 -2.41 -4.36
N PRO A 57 -2.00 -3.03 -3.54
CA PRO A 57 -1.59 -3.62 -2.26
C PRO A 57 -0.91 -4.98 -2.40
N GLY A 58 -0.98 -5.62 -3.57
CA GLY A 58 -0.59 -7.02 -3.70
C GLY A 58 -1.58 -7.93 -2.98
N TYR A 59 -1.06 -8.78 -2.09
CA TYR A 59 -1.85 -9.72 -1.29
C TYR A 59 -1.36 -9.72 0.16
N GLY A 60 -2.23 -10.11 1.09
CA GLY A 60 -1.96 -9.99 2.52
C GLY A 60 -1.80 -8.53 2.96
N PHE A 61 -1.25 -8.31 4.14
CA PHE A 61 -1.10 -6.98 4.73
C PHE A 61 -2.42 -6.19 4.74
N LEU A 62 -2.51 -5.15 3.91
CA LEU A 62 -3.67 -4.25 3.83
C LEU A 62 -4.56 -4.52 2.61
N SER A 63 -4.29 -5.58 1.82
CA SER A 63 -5.04 -5.87 0.58
C SER A 63 -6.52 -6.14 0.80
N GLU A 64 -6.88 -6.62 1.99
CA GLU A 64 -8.25 -6.98 2.38
C GLU A 64 -8.70 -6.19 3.62
N ASN A 65 -8.13 -5.00 3.83
CA ASN A 65 -8.51 -4.11 4.92
C ASN A 65 -9.46 -3.01 4.39
N PRO A 66 -10.76 -3.05 4.71
CA PRO A 66 -11.73 -2.08 4.20
C PRO A 66 -11.43 -0.65 4.66
N ASP A 67 -10.94 -0.46 5.89
CA ASP A 67 -10.57 0.86 6.42
C ASP A 67 -9.40 1.47 5.63
N PHE A 68 -8.46 0.64 5.18
CA PHE A 68 -7.38 1.10 4.32
C PHE A 68 -7.87 1.50 2.93
N VAL A 69 -8.80 0.75 2.34
CA VAL A 69 -9.42 1.13 1.05
C VAL A 69 -10.13 2.48 1.15
N ASP A 70 -10.91 2.67 2.22
CA ASP A 70 -11.59 3.94 2.48
C ASP A 70 -10.59 5.09 2.70
N ALA A 71 -9.50 4.85 3.43
CA ALA A 71 -8.45 5.86 3.62
C ALA A 71 -7.72 6.23 2.32
N VAL A 72 -7.40 5.25 1.46
CA VAL A 72 -6.77 5.48 0.14
C VAL A 72 -7.69 6.32 -0.75
N THR A 73 -8.98 5.96 -0.82
CA THR A 73 -9.96 6.68 -1.65
C THR A 73 -10.25 8.08 -1.10
N ALA A 74 -10.34 8.25 0.21
CA ALA A 74 -10.48 9.56 0.86
C ALA A 74 -9.27 10.48 0.61
N ALA A 75 -8.07 9.91 0.44
CA ALA A 75 -6.87 10.64 0.04
C ALA A 75 -6.83 11.00 -1.46
N GLY A 76 -7.85 10.65 -2.24
CA GLY A 76 -7.91 10.91 -3.68
C GLY A 76 -7.08 9.94 -4.54
N LEU A 77 -6.62 8.83 -3.96
CA LEU A 77 -5.86 7.80 -4.64
C LEU A 77 -6.79 6.67 -5.12
N VAL A 78 -6.43 6.01 -6.21
CA VAL A 78 -7.12 4.79 -6.66
C VAL A 78 -6.59 3.58 -5.90
N PHE A 79 -7.45 2.85 -5.20
CA PHE A 79 -7.10 1.51 -4.70
C PHE A 79 -7.29 0.47 -5.81
N ILE A 80 -6.22 -0.22 -6.21
CA ILE A 80 -6.29 -1.26 -7.25
C ILE A 80 -6.64 -2.59 -6.57
N GLY A 81 -7.94 -2.86 -6.46
CA GLY A 81 -8.49 -4.07 -5.84
C GLY A 81 -10.01 -3.99 -5.67
N PRO A 82 -10.62 -4.92 -4.91
CA PRO A 82 -12.05 -4.85 -4.57
C PRO A 82 -12.38 -3.60 -3.75
N SER A 83 -13.64 -3.14 -3.82
CA SER A 83 -14.12 -2.04 -2.97
C SER A 83 -14.19 -2.46 -1.49
N ALA A 84 -14.11 -1.48 -0.57
CA ALA A 84 -14.28 -1.72 0.87
C ALA A 84 -15.59 -2.46 1.18
N SER A 85 -16.68 -2.09 0.51
CA SER A 85 -17.97 -2.77 0.62
C SER A 85 -17.94 -4.23 0.21
N ALA A 86 -17.21 -4.58 -0.85
CA ALA A 86 -17.08 -5.95 -1.32
C ALA A 86 -16.21 -6.79 -0.37
N ILE A 87 -15.12 -6.21 0.15
CA ILE A 87 -14.27 -6.85 1.16
C ILE A 87 -15.08 -7.16 2.42
N ASN A 88 -15.85 -6.19 2.92
CA ASN A 88 -16.74 -6.39 4.08
C ASN A 88 -17.76 -7.49 3.84
N ALA A 89 -18.43 -7.48 2.68
CA ALA A 89 -19.45 -8.48 2.35
C ALA A 89 -18.89 -9.91 2.31
N MET A 90 -17.66 -10.08 1.85
CA MET A 90 -17.01 -11.41 1.74
C MET A 90 -16.29 -11.85 3.02
N GLY A 91 -16.00 -10.93 3.95
CA GLY A 91 -15.32 -11.23 5.22
C GLY A 91 -16.24 -11.79 6.31
N LEU A 92 -17.55 -11.55 6.18
CA LEU A 92 -18.57 -12.10 7.06
C LEU A 92 -18.74 -13.61 6.78
N LYS A 93 -18.75 -14.43 7.82
CA LYS A 93 -18.92 -15.90 7.73
C LYS A 93 -20.36 -16.35 8.03
N ASP A 94 -21.29 -15.40 8.08
CA ASP A 94 -22.70 -15.65 8.39
C ASP A 94 -23.49 -16.07 7.16
#